data_AF-A0A4U0QRD1-F1
#
_entry.id   AF-A0A4U0QRD1-F1
#
_cell.length_a   1.000
_cell.length_b   1.000
_cell.length_c   1.000
_cell.angle_alpha   90.00
_cell.angle_beta   90.00
_cell.angle_gamma   90.00
#
_symmetry.space_group_name_H-M   'P 1'
#
loop_
_entity.id
_entity.type
_entity.pdbx_description
1 polymer ?
#
loop_
_entity_poly.entity_id
_entity_poly.type
_entity_poly.pdbx_seq_one_letter_code
_entity_poly.pdbx_strand_id
1 'polypeptide(L)' 'MTLIGDRIIVLKGGEVQKEGTAAQILTRAAHPYTQSLLAAFHPAPRGADAAPPTRVPALEVDGVTAGYGPPAAR' A
#
# COMPACT_ATOMS: atom_id res chain seq x y z
N MET A 1 8.07 16.19 3.75
CA MET A 1 7.36 14.94 3.46
C MET A 1 6.19 14.83 4.42
N THR A 2 5.01 15.32 4.03
CA THR A 2 3.82 15.31 4.91
C THR A 2 2.95 14.13 4.53
N LEU A 3 2.95 13.09 5.36
CA LEU A 3 1.98 12.00 5.26
C LEU A 3 0.63 12.51 5.78
N ILE A 4 -0.45 12.19 5.08
CA ILE A 4 -1.82 12.54 5.51
C ILE A 4 -2.28 11.47 6.50
N GLY A 5 -2.50 11.86 7.76
CA GLY A 5 -3.05 11.02 8.81
C GLY A 5 -2.57 11.40 10.22
N ASP A 6 -3.50 11.71 11.12
CA ASP A 6 -3.18 12.05 12.52
C ASP A 6 -2.89 10.82 13.38
N ARG A 7 -3.56 9.68 13.08
CA ARG A 7 -3.44 8.42 13.84
C ARG A 7 -3.25 7.23 12.91
N ILE A 8 -2.49 6.24 13.40
CA ILE A 8 -2.16 5.00 12.69
C ILE A 8 -2.52 3.83 13.58
N ILE A 9 -3.21 2.84 12.99
CA ILE A 9 -3.49 1.55 13.59
C ILE A 9 -2.75 0.48 12.79
N VAL A 10 -1.98 -0.39 13.46
CA VAL A 10 -1.26 -1.51 12.86
C VAL A 10 -1.98 -2.80 13.20
N LEU A 11 -2.42 -3.54 12.19
CA LEU A 11 -3.11 -4.81 12.32
C LEU A 11 -2.23 -5.96 11.82
N LYS A 12 -2.27 -7.11 12.49
CA LYS A 12 -1.64 -8.35 12.03
C LYS A 12 -2.50 -9.54 12.43
N GLY A 13 -2.85 -10.40 11.47
CA GLY A 13 -3.59 -11.63 11.76
C GLY A 13 -5.00 -11.40 12.33
N GLY A 14 -5.61 -10.25 12.06
CA GLY A 14 -6.93 -9.88 12.62
C GLY A 14 -6.89 -9.17 13.96
N GLU A 15 -5.71 -9.00 14.56
CA GLU A 15 -5.53 -8.34 15.86
C GLU A 15 -4.85 -6.97 15.71
N VAL A 16 -5.23 -6.03 16.59
CA VAL A 16 -4.62 -4.69 16.66
C VAL A 16 -3.32 -4.80 17.44
N GLN A 17 -2.20 -4.60 16.73
CA GLN A 17 -0.86 -4.66 17.31
C GLN A 17 -0.40 -3.31 17.88
N LYS A 18 -0.88 -2.20 17.33
CA LYS A 18 -0.53 -0.86 17.80
C LYS A 18 -1.51 0.21 17.34
N GLU A 19 -1.75 1.20 18.20
CA GLU A 19 -2.49 2.43 17.89
C GLU A 19 -1.70 3.62 18.44
N GLY A 20 -1.58 4.71 17.68
CA GLY A 20 -0.90 5.92 18.14
C GLY A 20 -0.86 7.01 17.08
N THR A 21 -0.23 8.14 17.40
CA THR A 21 -0.07 9.21 16.41
C THR A 21 0.91 8.78 15.32
N ALA A 22 0.76 9.35 14.12
CA ALA A 22 1.70 9.06 13.04
C ALA A 22 3.14 9.36 13.46
N ALA A 23 3.38 10.47 14.17
CA ALA A 23 4.70 10.79 14.70
C ALA A 23 5.25 9.69 15.62
N GLN A 24 4.46 9.18 16.56
CA GLN A 24 4.92 8.14 17.50
C GLN A 24 5.22 6.81 16.80
N ILE A 25 4.38 6.42 15.84
CA ILE A 25 4.52 5.15 15.12
C ILE A 25 5.71 5.20 14.16
N LEU A 26 5.92 6.33 13.47
CA LEU A 26 6.93 6.48 12.43
C LEU A 26 8.33 6.81 13.00
N THR A 27 8.43 7.58 14.08
CA THR A 27 9.74 8.00 14.65
C THR A 27 10.22 7.13 15.80
N ARG A 28 9.29 6.50 16.55
CA ARG A 28 9.59 5.64 17.70
C ARG A 28 8.83 4.32 17.61
N ALA A 29 9.04 3.60 16.51
CA ALA A 29 8.48 2.28 16.32
C ALA A 29 9.04 1.30 17.37
N ALA A 30 8.33 1.15 18.50
CA ALA A 30 8.73 0.23 19.57
C ALA A 30 8.54 -1.27 19.24
N HIS A 31 7.64 -1.61 18.31
CA HIS A 31 7.30 -3.00 18.02
C HIS A 31 8.08 -3.49 16.78
N PRO A 32 8.75 -4.66 16.85
CA PRO A 32 9.61 -5.15 15.76
C PRO A 32 8.86 -5.32 14.44
N TYR A 33 7.60 -5.77 14.48
CA TYR A 33 6.74 -5.82 13.28
C TYR A 33 6.55 -4.45 12.59
N THR A 34 6.31 -3.39 13.36
CA THR A 34 6.17 -2.04 12.82
C THR A 34 7.50 -1.54 12.25
N GLN A 35 8.63 -1.89 12.87
CA GLN A 35 9.95 -1.56 12.32
C GLN A 35 10.18 -2.25 10.96
N SER A 36 9.79 -3.51 10.82
CA SER A 36 9.87 -4.23 9.54
C SER A 36 9.00 -3.59 8.46
N LEU A 37 7.79 -3.14 8.81
CA LEU A 37 6.92 -2.41 7.88
C LEU A 37 7.54 -1.09 7.42
N LEU A 38 8.16 -0.34 8.34
CA LEU A 38 8.83 0.92 8.00
C LEU A 38 10.10 0.70 7.18
N ALA A 39 10.86 -0.36 7.45
CA ALA A 39 12.04 -0.72 6.67
C ALA A 39 11.68 -1.13 5.23
N ALA A 40 10.50 -1.75 5.03
CA ALA A 40 9.97 -2.07 3.71
C ALA A 40 9.29 -0.88 3.03
N PHE A 41 9.04 0.21 3.75
CA PHE A 41 8.32 1.37 3.24
C PHE A 41 9.26 2.31 2.49
N HIS A 42 9.27 2.19 1.16
CA HIS A 42 9.98 3.10 0.27
C HIS A 42 8.95 3.98 -0.44
N PRO A 43 8.61 5.18 0.09
CA PRO A 43 7.66 6.05 -0.57
C PRO A 43 8.25 6.51 -1.90
N ALA A 44 7.66 6.05 -3.00
CA ALA A 44 8.00 6.59 -4.31
C ALA A 44 7.69 8.10 -4.31
N PRO A 45 8.60 8.95 -4.83
CA PRO A 45 8.29 10.36 -5.01
C PRO A 45 7.02 10.47 -5.85
N ARG A 46 6.00 11.15 -5.32
CA ARG A 46 4.80 11.45 -6.11
C ARG A 46 5.21 12.38 -7.24
N GLY A 47 5.25 11.81 -8.45
CA GLY A 47 5.29 12.49 -9.74
C GLY A 47 6.22 13.69 -9.80
N ALA A 48 7.50 13.46 -10.10
CA ALA A 48 8.19 14.42 -10.95
C ALA A 48 7.39 14.45 -12.26
N ASP A 49 7.06 15.64 -12.74
CA ASP A 49 6.32 15.87 -13.99
C ASP A 49 6.72 14.85 -15.04
N ALA A 50 5.85 13.86 -15.26
CA ALA A 50 6.10 12.82 -16.23
C ALA A 50 6.10 13.51 -17.58
N ALA A 51 7.27 13.57 -18.23
CA ALA A 51 7.34 13.88 -19.65
C ALA A 51 6.24 13.05 -20.36
N PRO A 52 5.47 13.64 -21.30
CA PRO A 52 4.36 12.94 -21.92
C PRO A 52 4.88 11.59 -22.44
N PRO A 53 4.29 10.47 -22.00
CA PRO A 53 4.85 9.16 -22.32
C PRO A 53 4.87 9.02 -23.84
N THR A 54 6.04 8.68 -24.41
CA THR A 54 6.11 8.17 -25.77
C THR A 54 5.13 7.01 -25.83
N ARG A 55 4.07 7.14 -26.65
CA ARG A 55 2.90 6.24 -26.67
C ARG A 55 3.23 4.89 -27.31
N VAL A 56 4.17 4.15 -26.72
CA VAL A 56 4.23 2.71 -26.89
C VAL A 56 3.36 2.13 -25.78
N PRO A 57 2.31 1.35 -26.10
CA PRO A 57 1.48 0.76 -25.06
C PRO A 57 2.35 -0.11 -24.16
N ALA A 58 2.40 0.22 -22.87
CA ALA A 58 3.11 -0.60 -21.87
C ALA A 58 2.47 -1.99 -21.71
N LEU A 59 1.19 -2.11 -22.07
CA LEU A 59 0.44 -3.35 -22.13
C LEU A 59 -0.70 -3.20 -23.15
N GLU A 60 -0.83 -4.17 -24.04
CA GLU A 60 -1.95 -4.34 -24.97
C GLU A 60 -2.55 -5.72 -24.73
N VAL A 61 -3.87 -5.82 -24.62
CA VAL A 61 -4.55 -7.09 -24.34
C VAL A 61 -5.82 -7.21 -25.16
N ASP A 62 -5.94 -8.32 -25.91
CA ASP A 62 -7.13 -8.70 -26.66
C ASP A 62 -7.86 -9.87 -25.99
N GLY A 63 -9.19 -9.87 -26.06
CA GLY A 63 -10.01 -11.03 -25.67
C GLY A 63 -10.04 -11.35 -24.17
N VAL A 64 -9.95 -10.35 -23.28
CA VAL A 64 -10.01 -10.59 -21.82
C VAL A 64 -11.42 -10.93 -21.36
N THR A 65 -11.60 -12.12 -20.79
CA THR A 65 -12.79 -12.49 -20.02
C THR A 65 -12.40 -12.80 -18.59
N ALA A 66 -13.07 -12.15 -17.63
CA ALA A 66 -12.92 -12.40 -16.21
C ALA A 66 -14.24 -12.97 -15.64
N GLY A 67 -14.15 -14.09 -14.92
CA GLY A 67 -15.26 -14.67 -14.17
C GLY A 67 -14.96 -14.62 -12.68
N TYR A 68 -15.89 -14.10 -11.88
CA TYR A 68 -15.79 -14.10 -10.43
C TYR A 68 -17.07 -14.67 -9.83
N GLY A 69 -16.92 -15.70 -9.00
CA GLY A 69 -18.00 -16.36 -8.28
C GLY A 69 -17.69 -17.83 -8.02
N PRO A 70 -18.22 -18.44 -6.95
CA PRO A 70 -18.17 -19.89 -6.79
C PRO A 70 -18.90 -20.56 -7.97
N PRO A 71 -18.46 -21.73 -8.45
CA PRO A 71 -19.22 -22.48 -9.44
C PRO A 71 -20.63 -22.68 -8.89
N ALA A 72 -21.64 -22.17 -9.60
CA ALA A 72 -23.03 -22.36 -9.22
C ALA A 72 -23.27 -23.88 -9.09
N ALA A 73 -23.52 -24.33 -7.86
CA ALA A 73 -23.90 -25.70 -7.58
C ALA A 73 -25.19 -26.00 -8.37
N ARG A 74 -25.11 -27.00 -9.24
CA ARG A 74 -26.25 -27.55 -9.96
C ARG A 74 -26.87 -28.68 -9.17
#